data_AF-A0A1B8EUB6-F1
#
_entry.id   AF-A0A1B8EUB6-F1
#
_cell.length_a   1.000
_cell.length_b   1.000
_cell.length_c   1.000
_cell.angle_alpha   90.00
_cell.angle_beta   90.00
_cell.angle_gamma   90.00
#
_symmetry.space_group_name_H-M   'P 1'
#
loop_
_entity.id
_entity.type
_entity.pdbx_description
1 polymer ?
#
loop_
_entity_poly.entity_id
_entity_poly.type
_entity_poly.pdbx_seq_one_letter_code
_entity_poly.pdbx_strand_id
1 'polypeptide(L)'
;MSSSQEPSAILSHLHSTDGSATFSQNGYTIIGAVNGPIEVQRRDELPEEAAIDVIVRPAAGVGSTRERHLESIIERTLRQIVLISNFPRTLIQVTLQVTSTPPDETATSKSIQTSSTLPILPALLQTAILALLSAAIPLSTSLTATFLAISEKGKILQNPSLLETQTAQSIHALAFTSNAEPLVIESQGSFTPAQWDEVCIQAEKICCGSADPDAMVDEVEEGRMMQFVQTVVEEKVDRDMAWRT
;
A
#
# COMPACT_ATOMS: atom_id res chain seq x y z
N MET A 1 7.63 -6.25 -20.17
CA MET A 1 8.39 -5.29 -19.35
C MET A 1 8.77 -6.06 -18.10
N SER A 2 10.07 -6.20 -17.82
CA SER A 2 10.57 -6.91 -16.64
C SER A 2 9.94 -6.29 -15.40
N SER A 3 9.31 -7.10 -14.54
CA SER A 3 8.80 -6.65 -13.25
C SER A 3 9.97 -6.16 -12.41
N SER A 4 10.20 -4.85 -12.36
CA SER A 4 11.17 -4.26 -11.45
C SER A 4 10.69 -4.52 -10.01
N GLN A 5 11.53 -5.18 -9.21
CA GLN A 5 11.28 -5.35 -7.77
C GLN A 5 11.37 -4.00 -7.04
N GLU A 6 12.11 -3.05 -7.61
CA GLU A 6 12.26 -1.70 -7.10
C GLU A 6 10.93 -0.93 -7.09
N PRO A 7 10.62 -0.23 -5.99
CA PRO A 7 9.45 0.64 -5.91
C PRO A 7 9.65 1.88 -6.79
N SER A 8 8.60 2.26 -7.51
CA SER A 8 8.56 3.51 -8.27
C SER A 8 7.22 4.20 -8.06
N ALA A 9 7.24 5.52 -7.98
CA ALA A 9 6.05 6.32 -7.68
C ALA A 9 6.01 7.61 -8.49
N ILE A 10 4.81 8.03 -8.89
CA ILE A 10 4.56 9.29 -9.59
C ILE A 10 3.37 9.98 -8.92
N LEU A 11 3.59 11.18 -8.37
CA LEU A 11 2.55 11.96 -7.71
C LEU A 11 1.94 13.03 -8.64
N SER A 12 0.66 13.37 -8.42
CA SER A 12 -0.07 14.47 -9.09
C SER A 12 -0.03 14.45 -10.62
N HIS A 13 -0.32 13.29 -11.22
CA HIS A 13 -0.36 13.16 -12.67
C HIS A 13 -1.79 13.27 -13.25
N LEU A 14 -2.83 13.15 -12.41
CA LEU A 14 -4.22 13.34 -12.80
C LEU A 14 -4.67 14.78 -12.56
N HIS A 15 -5.33 15.38 -13.56
CA HIS A 15 -5.73 16.80 -13.54
C HIS A 15 -7.05 17.08 -12.81
N SER A 16 -7.95 16.11 -12.71
CA SER A 16 -9.32 16.30 -12.21
C SER A 16 -9.54 15.77 -10.79
N THR A 17 -8.46 15.57 -10.04
CA THR A 17 -8.49 14.97 -8.69
C THR A 17 -7.70 15.86 -7.74
N ASP A 18 -8.12 15.95 -6.48
CA ASP A 18 -7.41 16.75 -5.47
C ASP A 18 -6.00 16.18 -5.20
N GLY A 19 -5.87 14.86 -5.20
CA GLY A 19 -4.58 14.18 -5.18
C GLY A 19 -4.57 12.92 -6.04
N SER A 20 -3.41 12.60 -6.59
CA SER A 20 -3.22 11.35 -7.32
C SER A 20 -1.83 10.80 -7.12
N ALA A 21 -1.71 9.48 -7.17
CA ALA A 21 -0.44 8.79 -7.12
C ALA A 21 -0.50 7.53 -7.99
N THR A 22 0.57 7.23 -8.71
CA THR A 22 0.80 5.92 -9.30
C THR A 22 1.93 5.28 -8.55
N PHE A 23 1.73 4.07 -8.04
CA PHE A 23 2.78 3.28 -7.41
C PHE A 23 2.95 1.98 -8.18
N SER A 24 4.20 1.55 -8.35
CA SER A 24 4.53 0.30 -8.99
C SER A 24 5.62 -0.43 -8.22
N GLN A 25 5.34 -1.68 -7.86
CA GLN A 25 6.27 -2.57 -7.17
C GLN A 25 5.90 -4.03 -7.43
N ASN A 26 6.90 -4.89 -7.57
CA ASN A 26 6.72 -6.34 -7.71
C ASN A 26 5.74 -6.74 -8.85
N GLY A 27 5.77 -6.00 -9.96
CA GLY A 27 4.88 -6.21 -11.12
C GLY A 27 3.43 -5.73 -10.94
N TYR A 28 3.06 -5.21 -9.77
CA TYR A 28 1.79 -4.52 -9.58
C TYR A 28 1.96 -3.04 -9.89
N THR A 29 1.04 -2.47 -10.65
CA THR A 29 0.94 -1.03 -10.87
C THR A 29 -0.48 -0.58 -10.56
N ILE A 30 -0.59 0.43 -9.71
CA ILE A 30 -1.88 0.92 -9.20
C ILE A 30 -1.88 2.45 -9.30
N ILE A 31 -2.95 2.97 -9.88
CA ILE A 31 -3.25 4.40 -9.93
C ILE A 31 -4.28 4.71 -8.86
N GLY A 32 -3.94 5.61 -7.95
CA GLY A 32 -4.82 6.12 -6.91
C GLY A 32 -5.23 7.56 -7.21
N ALA A 33 -6.50 7.83 -6.95
CA ALA A 33 -7.10 9.15 -6.99
C ALA A 33 -7.81 9.41 -5.66
N VAL A 34 -7.61 10.60 -5.11
CA VAL A 34 -8.26 11.07 -3.89
C VAL A 34 -9.03 12.33 -4.23
N ASN A 35 -10.31 12.34 -3.84
CA ASN A 35 -11.17 13.51 -3.92
C ASN A 35 -11.74 13.74 -2.52
N GLY A 36 -11.48 14.89 -1.93
CA GLY A 36 -11.89 15.16 -0.56
C GLY A 36 -11.12 16.32 0.06
N PRO A 37 -11.72 17.01 1.03
CA PRO A 37 -13.05 16.76 1.60
C PRO A 37 -14.18 17.34 0.71
N ILE A 38 -15.12 16.48 0.30
CA ILE A 38 -16.31 16.86 -0.51
C ILE A 38 -17.61 16.72 0.29
N GLU A 39 -18.71 17.28 -0.23
CA GLU A 39 -20.03 17.15 0.39
C GLU A 39 -20.50 15.68 0.38
N VAL A 40 -20.83 15.16 1.56
CA VAL A 40 -21.34 13.80 1.74
C VAL A 40 -22.84 13.74 1.51
N GLN A 41 -23.35 12.61 1.01
CA GLN A 41 -24.80 12.41 0.94
C GLN A 41 -25.39 12.26 2.35
N ARG A 42 -26.58 12.81 2.58
CA ARG A 42 -27.27 12.76 3.89
C ARG A 42 -27.39 11.36 4.53
N ARG A 43 -27.39 10.31 3.71
CA ARG A 43 -27.46 8.91 4.20
C ARG A 43 -26.13 8.39 4.79
N ASP A 44 -25.01 8.95 4.33
CA ASP A 44 -23.65 8.54 4.66
C ASP A 44 -22.96 9.62 5.53
N GLU A 45 -23.71 10.67 5.91
CA GLU A 45 -23.22 11.81 6.68
C GLU A 45 -22.95 11.42 8.13
N LEU A 46 -21.70 11.65 8.56
CA LEU A 46 -21.27 11.47 9.94
C LEU A 46 -21.15 12.85 10.61
N PRO A 47 -21.90 13.12 11.69
CA PRO A 47 -21.95 14.47 12.27
C PRO A 47 -20.63 14.99 12.84
N GLU A 48 -19.78 14.10 13.36
CA GLU A 48 -18.57 14.43 14.12
C GLU A 48 -17.27 14.14 13.36
N GLU A 49 -17.35 13.45 12.22
CA GLU A 49 -16.18 12.96 11.49
C GLU A 49 -16.42 12.92 9.98
N ALA A 50 -15.34 12.79 9.21
CA ALA A 50 -15.39 12.54 7.78
C ALA A 50 -15.76 11.08 7.51
N ALA A 51 -16.66 10.85 6.55
CA ALA A 51 -16.82 9.54 5.94
C ALA A 51 -15.64 9.25 5.01
N ILE A 52 -15.12 8.03 5.02
CA ILE A 52 -14.09 7.57 4.08
C ILE A 52 -14.74 6.51 3.20
N ASP A 53 -14.71 6.73 1.88
CA ASP A 53 -15.18 5.75 0.89
C ASP A 53 -14.00 5.26 0.06
N VAL A 54 -13.75 3.96 0.10
CA VAL A 54 -12.65 3.32 -0.64
C VAL A 54 -13.22 2.44 -1.73
N ILE A 55 -12.77 2.67 -2.96
CA ILE A 55 -13.18 1.91 -4.14
C ILE A 55 -11.96 1.28 -4.79
N VAL A 56 -11.93 -0.05 -4.85
CA VAL A 56 -10.86 -0.81 -5.51
C VAL A 56 -11.40 -1.39 -6.82
N ARG A 57 -10.75 -1.03 -7.93
CA ARG A 57 -11.09 -1.51 -9.27
C ARG A 57 -10.03 -2.49 -9.75
N PRO A 58 -10.41 -3.73 -10.15
CA PRO A 58 -9.44 -4.71 -10.64
C PRO A 58 -8.90 -4.32 -12.02
N ALA A 59 -7.77 -4.91 -12.40
CA ALA A 59 -7.17 -4.70 -13.73
C ALA A 59 -8.02 -5.30 -14.87
N ALA A 60 -8.73 -6.38 -14.59
CA ALA A 60 -9.62 -7.05 -15.54
C ALA A 60 -10.90 -7.50 -14.84
N GLY A 61 -12.02 -7.42 -15.56
CA GLY A 61 -13.34 -7.80 -15.05
C GLY A 61 -14.04 -6.68 -14.28
N VAL A 62 -15.02 -7.08 -13.46
CA VAL A 62 -15.81 -6.18 -12.61
C VAL A 62 -15.48 -6.45 -11.14
N GLY A 63 -15.70 -5.45 -10.28
CA GLY A 63 -15.47 -5.59 -8.84
C GLY A 63 -16.27 -6.76 -8.27
N SER A 64 -15.58 -7.64 -7.53
CA SER A 64 -16.11 -8.84 -6.90
C SER A 64 -16.00 -8.75 -5.38
N THR A 65 -16.37 -9.81 -4.66
CA THR A 65 -16.22 -9.90 -3.20
C THR A 65 -14.75 -9.75 -2.76
N ARG A 66 -13.81 -10.11 -3.63
CA ARG A 66 -12.37 -9.98 -3.43
C ARG A 66 -11.96 -8.52 -3.25
N GLU A 67 -12.41 -7.66 -4.14
CA GLU A 67 -12.14 -6.22 -4.08
C GLU A 67 -12.88 -5.59 -2.90
N ARG A 68 -14.12 -6.00 -2.62
CA ARG A 68 -14.87 -5.53 -1.43
C ARG A 68 -14.14 -5.83 -0.12
N HIS A 69 -13.48 -6.97 -0.02
CA HIS A 69 -12.67 -7.31 1.15
C HIS A 69 -11.46 -6.38 1.30
N LEU A 70 -10.75 -6.11 0.19
CA LEU A 70 -9.61 -5.19 0.17
C LEU A 70 -10.04 -3.74 0.49
N GLU A 71 -11.16 -3.28 -0.07
CA GLU A 71 -11.77 -1.99 0.26
C GLU A 71 -11.99 -1.86 1.77
N SER A 72 -12.58 -2.88 2.42
CA SER A 72 -12.84 -2.83 3.86
C SER A 72 -11.56 -2.77 4.71
N ILE A 73 -10.50 -3.47 4.31
CA ILE A 73 -9.20 -3.42 5.00
C ILE A 73 -8.60 -2.01 4.88
N ILE A 74 -8.57 -1.47 3.67
CA ILE A 74 -7.98 -0.16 3.38
C ILE A 74 -8.79 0.94 4.07
N GLU A 75 -10.12 0.91 3.99
CA GLU A 75 -11.02 1.87 4.66
C GLU A 75 -10.77 1.92 6.17
N ARG A 76 -10.69 0.75 6.83
CA ARG A 76 -10.38 0.66 8.27
C ARG A 76 -9.01 1.24 8.59
N THR A 77 -8.02 0.97 7.75
CA THR A 77 -6.64 1.45 7.92
C THR A 77 -6.59 2.97 7.77
N LEU A 78 -7.21 3.52 6.72
CA LEU A 78 -7.23 4.96 6.47
C LEU A 78 -8.01 5.72 7.53
N ARG A 79 -9.08 5.14 8.09
CA ARG A 79 -9.85 5.77 9.19
C ARG A 79 -9.03 5.96 10.47
N GLN A 80 -8.01 5.15 10.70
CA GLN A 80 -7.12 5.30 11.86
C GLN A 80 -6.04 6.37 11.63
N ILE A 81 -5.63 6.57 10.37
CA ILE A 81 -4.51 7.45 10.01
C ILE A 81 -4.98 8.87 9.65
N VAL A 82 -6.10 8.99 8.93
CA VAL A 82 -6.64 10.28 8.52
C VAL A 82 -7.23 10.99 9.75
N LEU A 83 -6.95 12.28 9.91
CA LEU A 83 -7.54 13.10 10.98
C LEU A 83 -9.00 13.46 10.65
N ILE A 84 -9.87 12.45 10.67
CA ILE A 84 -11.28 12.52 10.24
C ILE A 84 -12.12 13.50 11.07
N SER A 85 -11.75 13.77 12.33
CA SER A 85 -12.44 14.74 13.19
C SER A 85 -12.28 16.19 12.71
N ASN A 86 -11.31 16.47 11.84
CA ASN A 86 -11.11 17.82 11.28
C ASN A 86 -12.12 18.16 10.18
N PHE A 87 -12.85 17.17 9.65
CA PHE A 87 -13.77 17.37 8.52
C PHE A 87 -15.16 16.75 8.78
N PRO A 88 -15.92 17.25 9.77
CA PRO A 88 -17.26 16.73 10.07
C PRO A 88 -18.18 16.89 8.86
N ARG A 89 -19.05 15.90 8.62
CA ARG A 89 -20.07 15.93 7.54
C ARG A 89 -19.47 16.07 6.14
N THR A 90 -18.26 15.54 5.95
CA THR A 90 -17.60 15.50 4.64
C THR A 90 -17.32 14.06 4.23
N LEU A 91 -16.96 13.88 2.97
CA LEU A 91 -16.54 12.62 2.39
C LEU A 91 -15.12 12.76 1.83
N ILE A 92 -14.28 11.78 2.12
CA ILE A 92 -12.98 11.58 1.49
C ILE A 92 -13.08 10.30 0.66
N GLN A 93 -13.08 10.45 -0.65
CA GLN A 93 -13.21 9.33 -1.58
C GLN A 93 -11.84 8.95 -2.12
N VAL A 94 -11.44 7.70 -1.89
CA VAL A 94 -10.18 7.11 -2.36
C VAL A 94 -10.50 6.04 -3.40
N THR A 95 -10.13 6.29 -4.65
CA THR A 95 -10.31 5.35 -5.75
C THR A 95 -8.97 4.76 -6.17
N LEU A 96 -8.85 3.44 -6.13
CA LEU A 96 -7.64 2.70 -6.50
C LEU A 96 -7.94 1.83 -7.72
N GLN A 97 -7.28 2.13 -8.85
CA GLN A 97 -7.37 1.37 -10.09
C GLN A 97 -6.10 0.55 -10.29
N VAL A 98 -6.24 -0.77 -10.28
CA VAL A 98 -5.13 -1.66 -10.66
C VAL A 98 -4.98 -1.61 -12.18
N THR A 99 -3.80 -1.28 -12.69
CA THR A 99 -3.52 -1.18 -14.13
C THR A 99 -2.67 -2.32 -14.64
N SER A 100 -1.71 -2.77 -13.84
CA SER A 100 -0.85 -3.91 -14.15
C SER A 100 -0.84 -4.90 -12.99
N THR A 101 -0.85 -6.16 -13.34
CA THR A 101 -0.61 -7.29 -12.43
C THR A 101 0.55 -8.09 -13.01
N PRO A 102 1.37 -8.75 -12.16
CA PRO A 102 2.47 -9.56 -12.63
C PRO A 102 1.96 -10.62 -13.63
N PRO A 103 2.70 -10.88 -14.71
CA PRO A 103 2.26 -11.83 -15.74
C PRO A 103 2.19 -13.24 -15.15
N ASP A 104 1.03 -13.89 -15.27
CA ASP A 104 0.89 -15.32 -15.02
C ASP A 104 1.62 -16.08 -16.14
N GLU A 105 2.88 -16.48 -15.92
CA GLU A 105 3.65 -17.27 -16.89
C GLU A 105 2.99 -18.63 -17.24
N THR A 106 1.96 -19.04 -16.51
CA THR A 106 1.26 -20.33 -16.66
C THR A 106 -0.17 -20.25 -17.21
N ALA A 107 -0.74 -19.07 -17.51
CA ALA A 107 -2.17 -18.96 -17.81
C ALA A 107 -2.50 -19.07 -19.32
N THR A 108 -2.37 -20.27 -19.88
CA THR A 108 -3.26 -20.67 -20.99
C THR A 108 -4.63 -20.96 -20.40
N SER A 109 -5.59 -20.07 -20.64
CA SER A 109 -7.02 -20.21 -20.32
C SER A 109 -7.43 -20.13 -18.84
N LYS A 110 -8.30 -19.15 -18.52
CA LYS A 110 -9.49 -19.23 -17.65
C LYS A 110 -9.42 -20.04 -16.33
N SER A 111 -8.24 -20.27 -15.78
CA SER A 111 -8.04 -21.03 -14.57
C SER A 111 -7.87 -20.06 -13.42
N ILE A 112 -8.97 -19.83 -12.72
CA ILE A 112 -8.95 -19.70 -11.27
C ILE A 112 -8.23 -18.43 -10.74
N GLN A 113 -8.97 -17.31 -10.70
CA GLN A 113 -8.73 -16.23 -9.74
C GLN A 113 -9.00 -16.69 -8.29
N THR A 114 -8.30 -17.74 -7.83
CA THR A 114 -8.22 -18.12 -6.41
C THR A 114 -6.82 -17.81 -5.86
N SER A 115 -6.04 -17.01 -6.58
CA SER A 115 -4.81 -16.46 -6.05
C SER A 115 -5.15 -15.51 -4.90
N SER A 116 -4.40 -15.65 -3.81
CA SER A 116 -4.56 -14.86 -2.60
C SER A 116 -4.61 -13.35 -2.91
N THR A 117 -5.40 -12.61 -2.12
CA THR A 117 -5.53 -11.15 -2.22
C THR A 117 -4.39 -10.39 -1.57
N LEU A 118 -3.53 -11.07 -0.80
CA LEU A 118 -2.47 -10.40 -0.04
C LEU A 118 -1.38 -9.74 -0.89
N PRO A 119 -0.90 -10.32 -2.01
CA PRO A 119 0.24 -9.73 -2.72
C PRO A 119 0.01 -8.32 -3.24
N ILE A 120 -1.25 -7.98 -3.56
CA ILE A 120 -1.61 -6.65 -4.06
C ILE A 120 -1.87 -5.62 -2.95
N LEU A 121 -2.13 -6.07 -1.72
CA LEU A 121 -2.54 -5.21 -0.61
C LEU A 121 -1.47 -4.15 -0.24
N PRO A 122 -0.17 -4.49 -0.12
CA PRO A 122 0.85 -3.49 0.18
C PRO A 122 0.94 -2.39 -0.87
N ALA A 123 0.85 -2.75 -2.14
CA ALA A 123 0.86 -1.78 -3.23
C ALA A 123 -0.39 -0.87 -3.17
N LEU A 124 -1.58 -1.41 -2.86
CA LEU A 124 -2.81 -0.62 -2.68
C LEU A 124 -2.69 0.39 -1.52
N LEU A 125 -2.19 -0.06 -0.37
CA LEU A 125 -1.97 0.80 0.81
C LEU A 125 -0.95 1.90 0.50
N GLN A 126 0.15 1.56 -0.17
CA GLN A 126 1.19 2.51 -0.53
C GLN A 126 0.67 3.58 -1.49
N THR A 127 -0.11 3.18 -2.52
CA THR A 127 -0.74 4.15 -3.44
C THR A 127 -1.74 5.05 -2.71
N ALA A 128 -2.55 4.50 -1.80
CA ALA A 128 -3.55 5.28 -1.06
C ALA A 128 -2.89 6.38 -0.23
N ILE A 129 -1.83 6.06 0.51
CA ILE A 129 -1.08 7.04 1.32
C ILE A 129 -0.43 8.11 0.46
N LEU A 130 0.23 7.72 -0.63
CA LEU A 130 0.85 8.67 -1.55
C LEU A 130 -0.19 9.61 -2.19
N ALA A 131 -1.38 9.10 -2.53
CA ALA A 131 -2.45 9.91 -3.09
C ALA A 131 -3.07 10.86 -2.03
N LEU A 132 -3.21 10.42 -0.78
CA LEU A 132 -3.66 11.28 0.34
C LEU A 132 -2.66 12.39 0.64
N LEU A 133 -1.36 12.07 0.64
CA LEU A 133 -0.29 13.06 0.79
C LEU A 133 -0.28 14.04 -0.38
N SER A 134 -0.48 13.56 -1.61
CA SER A 134 -0.64 14.43 -2.79
C SER A 134 -1.87 15.33 -2.72
N ALA A 135 -2.95 14.91 -2.04
CA ALA A 135 -4.14 15.72 -1.81
C ALA A 135 -4.01 16.69 -0.63
N ALA A 136 -2.87 16.68 0.08
CA ALA A 136 -2.64 17.44 1.30
C ALA A 136 -3.71 17.20 2.39
N ILE A 137 -4.27 15.98 2.45
CA ILE A 137 -5.18 15.59 3.52
C ILE A 137 -4.36 15.36 4.80
N PRO A 138 -4.75 15.96 5.94
CA PRO A 138 -4.01 15.83 7.18
C PRO A 138 -4.09 14.40 7.73
N LEU A 139 -2.91 13.80 7.92
CA LEU A 139 -2.71 12.47 8.48
C LEU A 139 -2.06 12.60 9.86
N SER A 140 -2.38 11.69 10.78
CA SER A 140 -1.73 11.59 12.10
C SER A 140 -0.32 11.02 11.98
N THR A 141 -0.12 10.02 11.10
CA THR A 141 1.15 9.36 10.83
C THR A 141 1.26 9.00 9.34
N SER A 142 2.47 8.68 8.86
CA SER A 142 2.62 8.00 7.58
C SER A 142 2.54 6.48 7.76
N LEU A 143 2.35 5.76 6.66
CA LEU A 143 2.25 4.30 6.60
C LEU A 143 3.10 3.78 5.45
N THR A 144 3.82 2.69 5.71
CA THR A 144 4.53 1.90 4.70
C THR A 144 4.13 0.44 4.80
N ALA A 145 4.05 -0.24 3.67
CA ALA A 145 3.61 -1.64 3.60
C ALA A 145 4.62 -2.51 2.88
N THR A 146 4.68 -3.79 3.25
CA THR A 146 5.59 -4.78 2.68
C THR A 146 4.90 -6.14 2.51
N PHE A 147 5.41 -6.93 1.57
CA PHE A 147 4.95 -8.28 1.31
C PHE A 147 6.08 -9.28 1.56
N LEU A 148 5.83 -10.25 2.43
CA LEU A 148 6.77 -11.31 2.80
C LEU A 148 6.15 -12.68 2.59
N ALA A 149 6.96 -13.67 2.23
CA ALA A 149 6.55 -15.07 2.23
C ALA A 149 7.58 -15.96 2.92
N ILE A 150 7.10 -17.03 3.52
CA ILE A 150 7.94 -18.10 4.07
C ILE A 150 7.95 -19.24 3.06
N SER A 151 9.13 -19.53 2.52
CA SER A 151 9.37 -20.68 1.66
C SER A 151 9.24 -22.00 2.45
N GLU A 152 8.97 -23.12 1.78
CA GLU A 152 8.96 -24.46 2.42
C GLU A 152 10.26 -24.81 3.17
N LYS A 153 11.38 -24.19 2.77
CA LYS A 153 12.68 -24.34 3.45
C LYS A 153 12.81 -23.50 4.73
N GLY A 154 11.75 -22.78 5.12
CA GLY A 154 11.73 -21.87 6.27
C GLY A 154 12.45 -20.53 6.04
N LYS A 155 12.88 -20.24 4.81
CA LYS A 155 13.52 -18.95 4.46
C LYS A 155 12.44 -17.90 4.19
N ILE A 156 12.59 -16.72 4.80
CA ILE A 156 11.75 -15.55 4.52
C ILE A 156 12.23 -14.88 3.22
N LEU A 157 11.29 -14.62 2.32
CA LEU A 157 11.51 -13.95 1.05
C LEU A 157 10.77 -12.59 1.06
N GLN A 158 11.49 -11.53 0.68
CA GLN A 158 10.92 -10.21 0.49
C GLN A 158 10.41 -10.03 -0.92
N ASN A 159 9.21 -9.46 -1.07
CA ASN A 159 8.56 -9.23 -2.36
C ASN A 159 8.68 -10.44 -3.31
N PRO A 160 8.24 -11.63 -2.87
CA PRO A 160 8.34 -12.84 -3.68
C PRO A 160 7.58 -12.68 -4.99
N SER A 161 8.07 -13.35 -6.03
CA SER A 161 7.39 -13.49 -7.30
C SER A 161 6.10 -14.31 -7.17
N LEU A 162 5.27 -14.30 -8.21
CA LEU A 162 4.03 -15.10 -8.24
C LEU A 162 4.30 -16.60 -8.04
N LEU A 163 5.35 -17.14 -8.66
CA LEU A 163 5.71 -18.55 -8.55
C LEU A 163 6.17 -18.92 -7.12
N GLU A 164 6.95 -18.04 -6.50
CA GLU A 164 7.39 -18.20 -5.11
C GLU A 164 6.20 -18.09 -4.14
N THR A 165 5.25 -17.20 -4.43
CA THR A 165 4.02 -17.04 -3.64
C THR A 165 3.15 -18.30 -3.70
N GLN A 166 3.05 -18.96 -4.85
CA GLN A 166 2.27 -20.20 -5.01
C GLN A 166 2.91 -21.41 -4.32
N THR A 167 4.24 -21.42 -4.23
CA THR A 167 5.02 -22.49 -3.59
C THR A 167 5.35 -22.19 -2.12
N ALA A 168 4.96 -21.01 -1.62
CA ALA A 168 5.21 -20.61 -0.25
C ALA A 168 4.33 -21.40 0.74
N GLN A 169 4.88 -21.65 1.92
CA GLN A 169 4.17 -22.26 3.04
C GLN A 169 3.16 -21.27 3.67
N SER A 170 3.56 -19.99 3.73
CA SER A 170 2.75 -18.89 4.24
C SER A 170 3.17 -17.57 3.61
N ILE A 171 2.22 -16.64 3.57
CA ILE A 171 2.33 -15.32 2.96
C ILE A 171 1.78 -14.28 3.93
N HIS A 172 2.43 -13.13 3.99
CA HIS A 172 2.17 -12.10 4.97
C HIS A 172 2.23 -10.72 4.30
N ALA A 173 1.17 -9.93 4.46
CA ALA A 173 1.15 -8.52 4.09
C ALA A 173 1.08 -7.71 5.39
N LEU A 174 2.11 -6.91 5.64
CA LEU A 174 2.22 -6.12 6.85
C LEU A 174 2.34 -4.64 6.48
N ALA A 175 1.78 -3.78 7.31
CA ALA A 175 1.93 -2.34 7.19
C ALA A 175 2.17 -1.70 8.56
N PHE A 176 3.14 -0.81 8.61
CA PHE A 176 3.63 -0.15 9.81
C PHE A 176 3.51 1.36 9.69
N THR A 177 3.33 2.02 10.84
CA THR A 177 3.44 3.47 10.92
C THR A 177 4.89 3.93 10.87
N SER A 178 5.08 5.25 10.73
CA SER A 178 6.36 5.92 11.00
C SER A 178 7.00 5.57 12.34
N ASN A 179 6.21 5.17 13.33
CA ASN A 179 6.65 4.92 14.69
C ASN A 179 6.86 3.42 14.97
N ALA A 180 6.96 2.59 13.92
CA ALA A 180 7.06 1.13 14.01
C ALA A 180 5.86 0.43 14.68
N GLU A 181 4.71 1.09 14.77
CA GLU A 181 3.48 0.45 15.24
C GLU A 181 2.78 -0.29 14.07
N PRO A 182 2.41 -1.57 14.22
CA PRO A 182 1.72 -2.30 13.18
C PRO A 182 0.27 -1.85 13.05
N LEU A 183 -0.16 -1.51 11.83
CA LEU A 183 -1.56 -1.13 11.53
C LEU A 183 -2.33 -2.24 10.82
N VAL A 184 -1.65 -2.95 9.91
CA VAL A 184 -2.26 -4.04 9.14
C VAL A 184 -1.34 -5.25 9.21
N ILE A 185 -1.91 -6.39 9.61
CA ILE A 185 -1.24 -7.68 9.56
C ILE A 185 -2.23 -8.68 8.98
N GLU A 186 -2.06 -8.99 7.70
CA GLU A 186 -2.81 -10.05 7.03
C GLU A 186 -1.84 -11.21 6.80
N SER A 187 -2.24 -12.42 7.22
CA SER A 187 -1.39 -13.61 7.12
C SER A 187 -2.22 -14.79 6.65
N GLN A 188 -1.69 -15.56 5.70
CA GLN A 188 -2.32 -16.77 5.17
C GLN A 188 -1.31 -17.91 5.10
N GLY A 189 -1.79 -19.14 5.31
CA GLY A 189 -0.97 -20.35 5.28
C GLY A 189 -0.61 -20.84 6.67
N SER A 190 0.41 -21.70 6.75
CA SER A 190 0.87 -22.31 7.99
C SER A 190 2.23 -21.76 8.39
N PHE A 191 2.38 -21.39 9.66
CA PHE A 191 3.63 -20.87 10.21
C PHE A 191 3.68 -21.12 11.72
N THR A 192 4.89 -21.15 12.27
CA THR A 192 5.12 -21.25 13.71
C THR A 192 5.21 -19.85 14.34
N PRO A 193 4.96 -19.71 15.67
CA PRO A 193 5.10 -18.42 16.35
C PRO A 193 6.48 -17.80 16.19
N ALA A 194 7.55 -18.61 16.26
CA ALA A 194 8.92 -18.12 16.07
C ALA A 194 9.18 -17.56 14.67
N GLN A 195 8.63 -18.20 13.63
CA GLN A 195 8.71 -17.68 12.25
C GLN A 195 7.90 -16.39 12.09
N TRP A 196 6.77 -16.27 12.78
CA TRP A 196 5.95 -15.07 12.75
C TRP A 196 6.67 -13.87 13.40
N ASP A 197 7.32 -14.09 14.55
CA ASP A 197 8.13 -13.06 15.20
C ASP A 197 9.26 -12.56 14.27
N GLU A 198 9.93 -13.49 13.58
CA GLU A 198 10.98 -13.16 12.61
C GLU A 198 10.43 -12.37 11.41
N VAL A 199 9.26 -12.75 10.89
CA VAL A 199 8.56 -12.01 9.82
C VAL A 199 8.23 -10.59 10.27
N CYS A 200 7.72 -10.40 11.49
CA CYS A 200 7.41 -9.08 12.02
C CYS A 200 8.66 -8.19 12.12
N ILE A 201 9.76 -8.72 12.65
CA ILE A 201 11.03 -8.00 12.78
C ILE A 201 11.59 -7.62 11.40
N GLN A 202 11.57 -8.54 10.44
CA GLN A 202 12.01 -8.25 9.06
C GLN A 202 11.11 -7.22 8.39
N ALA A 203 9.81 -7.31 8.57
CA ALA A 203 8.85 -6.38 7.99
C ALA A 203 9.03 -4.96 8.55
N GLU A 204 9.20 -4.83 9.87
CA GLU A 204 9.51 -3.56 10.53
C GLU A 204 10.80 -2.96 9.97
N LYS A 205 11.86 -3.77 9.83
CA LYS A 205 13.15 -3.32 9.28
C LYS A 205 13.02 -2.80 7.84
N ILE A 206 12.22 -3.44 7.00
CA ILE A 206 11.97 -3.01 5.61
C ILE A 206 11.13 -1.72 5.58
N CYS A 207 10.11 -1.64 6.42
CA CYS A 207 9.18 -0.52 6.44
C CYS A 207 9.79 0.76 7.04
N CYS A 208 10.47 0.64 8.19
CA CYS A 208 10.94 1.76 9.00
C CYS A 208 12.47 1.96 8.94
N GLY A 209 13.24 0.93 8.57
CA GLY A 209 14.70 0.92 8.71
C GLY A 209 15.15 0.60 10.14
N SER A 210 16.42 0.22 10.31
CA SER A 210 16.99 0.03 11.65
C SER A 210 17.16 1.36 12.37
N ALA A 211 16.69 1.45 13.62
CA ALA A 211 16.84 2.62 14.48
C ALA A 211 18.29 2.88 14.99
N ASP A 212 19.28 2.09 14.55
CA ASP A 212 20.68 2.23 14.98
C ASP A 212 21.44 3.25 14.09
N PRO A 213 21.84 4.42 14.64
CA PRO A 213 22.63 5.41 13.90
C PRO A 213 24.11 4.99 13.68
N ASP A 214 24.58 3.92 14.34
CA ASP A 214 25.97 3.44 14.32
C ASP A 214 26.17 2.12 13.55
N ALA A 215 25.12 1.57 12.93
CA ALA A 215 25.25 0.37 12.11
C ALA A 215 26.04 0.70 10.83
N MET A 216 27.24 0.12 10.69
CA MET A 216 28.01 0.20 9.45
C MET A 216 27.16 -0.26 8.28
N VAL A 217 27.11 0.57 7.23
CA VAL A 217 26.33 0.35 6.02
C VAL A 217 27.01 -0.76 5.22
N ASP A 218 26.66 -2.01 5.49
CA ASP A 218 27.00 -3.12 4.59
C ASP A 218 26.15 -2.99 3.32
N GLU A 219 26.85 -3.03 2.18
CA GLU A 219 26.35 -2.85 0.81
C GLU A 219 25.32 -3.92 0.40
N VAL A 220 24.08 -3.78 0.84
CA VAL A 220 22.86 -4.14 0.10
C VAL A 220 21.77 -3.15 0.55
N GLU A 221 21.65 -2.02 -0.13
CA GLU A 221 20.58 -1.03 0.08
C GLU A 221 19.22 -1.58 -0.39
N GLU A 222 18.73 -2.66 0.22
CA GLU A 222 17.36 -3.12 0.03
C GLU A 222 16.41 -2.34 0.96
N GLY A 223 16.08 -1.13 0.49
CA GLY A 223 14.77 -0.49 0.62
C GLY A 223 14.29 -0.09 2.02
N ARG A 224 14.65 1.12 2.49
CA ARG A 224 13.83 1.81 3.51
C ARG A 224 12.61 2.43 2.81
N MET A 225 11.50 1.69 2.77
CA MET A 225 10.26 2.16 2.10
C MET A 225 9.84 3.55 2.59
N MET A 226 10.07 3.86 3.87
CA MET A 226 9.78 5.18 4.42
C MET A 226 10.63 6.30 3.82
N GLN A 227 11.93 6.04 3.60
CA GLN A 227 12.80 7.00 2.91
C GLN A 227 12.37 7.20 1.46
N PHE A 228 11.98 6.11 0.79
CA PHE A 228 11.43 6.20 -0.57
C PHE A 228 10.18 7.11 -0.61
N VAL A 229 9.24 6.92 0.31
CA VAL A 229 8.05 7.78 0.41
C VAL A 229 8.44 9.23 0.68
N GLN A 230 9.38 9.47 1.59
CA GLN A 230 9.87 10.80 1.90
C GLN A 230 10.47 11.49 0.67
N THR A 231 11.41 10.84 -0.03
CA THR A 231 12.05 11.38 -1.24
C THR A 231 11.02 11.73 -2.32
N VAL A 232 10.07 10.83 -2.58
CA VAL A 232 9.03 11.05 -3.60
C VAL A 232 8.14 12.24 -3.26
N VAL A 233 7.83 12.44 -1.98
CA VAL A 233 7.03 13.58 -1.51
C VAL A 233 7.84 14.88 -1.57
N GLU A 234 9.10 14.86 -1.14
CA GLU A 234 10.03 16.00 -1.23
C GLU A 234 10.18 16.48 -2.69
N GLU A 235 10.42 15.58 -3.64
CA GLU A 235 10.48 15.91 -5.06
C GLU A 235 9.19 16.54 -5.60
N LYS A 236 8.03 16.15 -5.05
CA LYS A 236 6.78 16.81 -5.41
C LYS A 236 6.68 18.21 -4.80
N VAL A 237 6.99 18.35 -3.51
CA VAL A 237 6.96 19.66 -2.84
C VAL A 237 7.89 20.65 -3.54
N ASP A 238 9.09 20.22 -3.93
CA ASP A 238 10.05 21.05 -4.66
C ASP A 238 9.50 21.50 -6.02
N ARG A 239 8.85 20.60 -6.77
CA ARG A 239 8.19 20.97 -8.03
C ARG A 239 7.05 21.95 -7.83
N ASP A 240 6.22 21.75 -6.80
CA ASP A 240 5.10 22.63 -6.49
C ASP A 240 5.57 24.01 -5.97
N MET A 241 6.78 24.09 -5.42
CA MET A 241 7.38 25.33 -4.88
C MET A 241 8.33 26.03 -5.87
N ALA A 242 8.59 25.44 -7.05
CA ALA A 242 9.51 25.97 -8.05
C ALA A 242 9.12 27.35 -8.61
N TRP A 243 7.86 27.77 -8.50
CA TRP A 243 7.41 29.11 -8.90
C TRP A 243 7.83 30.22 -7.92
N ARG A 244 8.27 29.84 -6.71
CA ARG A 244 8.60 30.77 -5.62
C ARG A 244 10.04 31.28 -5.68
N THR A 245 10.90 30.61 -6.44
CA THR A 245 12.32 30.95 -6.72
C THR A 245 12.45 31.69 -8.03
#